data_AF-A0A8R1U0J8-F1
#
_entry.id   AF-A0A8R1U0J8-F1
#
_cell.length_a   1.000
_cell.length_b   1.000
_cell.length_c   1.000
_cell.angle_alpha   90.00
_cell.angle_beta   90.00
_cell.angle_gamma   90.00
#
_symmetry.space_group_name_H-M   'P 1'
#
loop_
_entity.id
_entity.type
_entity.pdbx_description
1 polymer ?
#
loop_
_entity_poly.entity_id
_entity_poly.type
_entity_poly.pdbx_seq_one_letter_code
_entity_poly.pdbx_strand_id
1 'polypeptide(L)'
;MSPLLYRLLSVTRSQLARARLSPITEARTFSTSHVQHAQPTTHYDEEADDRDRFKYDKYYNAVVMFGSPVVLAILFYVTYLGHEMEQHFDQDKYIHYPYLTVRNKPLPWGDGNHALFHNPEKNYVPGVGFEKKQGKHH
;
A
#
# COMPACT_ATOMS: atom_id res chain seq x y z
N MET A 1 11.54 -26.21 5.19
CA MET A 1 12.24 -25.02 5.69
C MET A 1 13.71 -25.14 5.32
N SER A 2 14.20 -24.34 4.37
CA SER A 2 15.49 -24.57 3.71
C SER A 2 16.69 -24.21 4.62
N PRO A 3 17.81 -24.97 4.55
CA PRO A 3 19.02 -24.72 5.36
C PRO A 3 19.68 -23.36 5.06
N LEU A 4 19.36 -22.74 3.93
CA LEU A 4 19.86 -21.41 3.54
C LEU A 4 19.20 -20.28 4.35
N LEU A 5 17.90 -20.39 4.67
CA LEU A 5 17.20 -19.38 5.47
C LEU A 5 17.72 -19.33 6.91
N TYR A 6 18.09 -20.48 7.49
CA TYR A 6 18.69 -20.55 8.82
C TYR A 6 20.07 -19.88 8.87
N ARG A 7 20.89 -20.02 7.82
CA ARG A 7 22.21 -19.38 7.76
C ARG A 7 22.10 -17.86 7.61
N LEU A 8 21.18 -17.36 6.80
CA LEU A 8 20.94 -15.91 6.66
C LEU A 8 20.45 -15.28 7.98
N LEU A 9 19.54 -15.94 8.69
CA LEU A 9 19.05 -15.48 10.01
C LEU A 9 20.12 -15.55 11.11
N SER A 10 21.06 -16.50 11.05
CA SER A 10 22.16 -16.58 12.03
C SER A 10 23.22 -15.49 11.86
N VAL A 11 23.50 -15.07 10.62
CA VAL A 11 24.51 -14.05 10.33
C VAL A 11 24.00 -12.67 10.76
N THR A 12 22.71 -12.37 10.54
CA THR A 12 22.11 -11.09 10.94
C THR A 12 22.02 -10.92 12.46
N ARG A 13 21.75 -11.98 13.23
CA ARG A 13 21.78 -11.92 14.71
C ARG A 13 23.18 -11.68 15.28
N SER A 14 24.22 -12.23 14.66
CA SER A 14 25.61 -12.08 15.15
C SER A 14 26.19 -10.68 14.96
N GLN A 15 25.69 -9.92 13.98
CA GLN A 15 26.13 -8.55 13.70
C GLN A 15 25.39 -7.54 14.61
N LEU A 16 24.13 -7.81 14.97
CA LEU A 16 23.35 -6.95 15.86
C LEU A 16 23.89 -6.92 17.30
N ALA A 17 24.48 -8.04 17.76
CA ALA A 17 25.06 -8.14 19.11
C ALA A 17 26.38 -7.37 19.29
N ARG A 18 27.02 -6.90 18.20
CA ARG A 18 28.29 -6.17 18.24
C ARG A 18 28.14 -4.64 18.14
N ALA A 19 26.93 -4.13 17.93
CA ALA A 19 26.65 -2.71 18.00
C ALA A 19 26.65 -2.26 19.48
N ARG A 20 27.85 -2.08 20.05
CA ARG A 20 28.02 -1.35 21.32
C ARG A 20 27.61 0.10 21.09
N LEU A 21 26.39 0.45 21.52
CA LEU A 21 26.00 1.84 21.76
C LEU A 21 26.94 2.41 22.82
N SER A 22 27.87 3.26 22.42
CA SER A 22 28.58 4.13 23.36
C SER A 22 27.53 5.02 24.04
N PRO A 23 27.50 5.11 25.39
CA PRO A 23 26.66 6.10 26.04
C PRO A 23 27.18 7.48 25.59
N ILE A 24 26.35 8.22 24.84
CA ILE A 24 26.58 9.63 24.59
C ILE A 24 26.33 10.32 25.93
N THR A 25 27.40 10.45 26.71
CA THR A 25 27.47 11.28 27.90
C THR A 25 27.84 12.70 27.48
N GLU A 26 27.08 13.29 26.55
CA GLU A 26 27.09 14.74 26.40
C GLU A 26 25.90 15.27 27.19
N ALA A 27 26.17 15.63 28.45
CA ALA A 27 25.33 16.56 29.18
C ALA A 27 25.37 17.89 28.41
N ARG A 28 24.53 18.02 27.38
CA ARG A 28 24.28 19.28 26.69
C ARG A 28 23.55 20.17 27.67
N THR A 29 24.32 20.97 28.39
CA THR A 29 23.83 22.16 29.07
C THR A 29 23.13 23.00 28.00
N PHE A 30 21.80 22.94 27.99
CA PHE A 30 20.98 23.82 27.17
C PHE A 30 21.14 25.23 27.73
N SER A 31 22.17 25.93 27.26
CA SER A 31 22.39 27.34 27.55
C SER A 31 21.37 28.14 26.75
N THR A 32 20.32 28.58 27.41
CA THR A 32 19.24 29.40 26.83
C THR A 32 19.60 30.88 26.75
N SER A 33 20.79 31.29 27.21
CA SER A 33 21.18 32.71 27.32
C SER A 33 21.63 33.35 26.00
N HIS A 34 21.89 32.56 24.94
CA HIS A 34 22.24 33.10 23.62
C HIS A 34 21.04 33.37 22.69
N VAL A 35 19.81 33.20 23.17
CA VAL A 35 18.61 33.31 22.32
C VAL A 35 18.06 34.74 22.22
N GLN A 36 18.52 35.69 23.05
CA GLN A 36 17.85 37.00 23.17
C GLN A 36 18.34 38.11 22.22
N HIS A 37 19.37 37.88 21.39
CA HIS A 37 19.85 38.89 20.42
C HIS A 37 20.29 38.36 19.04
N ALA A 38 19.89 37.14 18.67
CA ALA A 38 19.98 36.70 17.28
C ALA A 38 18.81 37.33 16.50
N GLN A 39 18.98 38.58 16.05
CA GLN A 39 18.17 39.05 14.93
C GLN A 39 18.36 38.03 13.79
N PRO A 40 17.32 37.64 13.04
CA PRO A 40 17.53 36.89 11.82
C PRO A 40 18.16 37.85 10.81
N THR A 41 19.43 38.19 10.99
CA THR A 41 20.32 38.49 9.87
C THR A 41 20.71 37.17 9.23
N THR A 42 19.75 36.27 9.06
CA THR A 42 19.90 35.14 8.16
C THR A 42 19.78 35.78 6.79
N HIS A 43 20.92 36.22 6.24
CA HIS A 43 21.05 36.25 4.80
C HIS A 43 20.61 34.86 4.35
N TYR A 44 19.38 34.74 3.83
CA TYR A 44 18.90 33.49 3.27
C TYR A 44 19.97 33.08 2.28
N ASP A 45 20.69 32.01 2.57
CA ASP A 45 21.75 31.53 1.71
C ASP A 45 21.06 30.77 0.59
N GLU A 46 20.53 31.54 -0.37
CA GLU A 46 19.78 31.04 -1.53
C GLU A 46 20.58 29.97 -2.26
N GLU A 47 21.91 30.14 -2.33
CA GLU A 47 22.84 29.16 -2.88
C GLU A 47 22.90 27.86 -2.03
N ALA A 48 22.77 27.92 -0.70
CA ALA A 48 22.68 26.72 0.11
C ALA A 48 21.34 25.99 -0.09
N ASP A 49 20.23 26.73 -0.16
CA ASP A 49 18.90 26.17 -0.43
C ASP A 49 18.83 25.53 -1.83
N ASP A 50 19.39 26.19 -2.86
CA ASP A 50 19.46 25.66 -4.23
C ASP A 50 20.33 24.40 -4.32
N ARG A 51 21.48 24.38 -3.63
CA ARG A 51 22.34 23.17 -3.56
C ARG A 51 21.63 22.02 -2.88
N ASP A 52 20.89 22.29 -1.81
CA ASP A 52 20.18 21.25 -1.07
C ASP A 52 18.95 20.79 -1.85
N ARG A 53 18.19 21.69 -2.46
CA ARG A 53 17.10 21.38 -3.40
C ARG A 53 17.59 20.50 -4.55
N PHE A 54 18.72 20.84 -5.18
CA PHE A 54 19.30 20.03 -6.25
C PHE A 54 19.65 18.60 -5.79
N LYS A 55 20.16 18.44 -4.55
CA LYS A 55 20.40 17.11 -3.97
C LYS A 55 19.07 16.39 -3.71
N TYR A 56 18.11 17.02 -3.04
CA TYR A 56 16.80 16.44 -2.73
C TYR A 56 16.06 16.00 -3.98
N ASP A 57 16.05 16.83 -5.04
CA ASP A 57 15.45 16.51 -6.32
C ASP A 57 16.11 15.27 -6.94
N LYS A 58 17.45 15.18 -6.92
CA LYS A 58 18.16 14.00 -7.43
C LYS A 58 17.83 12.72 -6.63
N TYR A 59 17.79 12.79 -5.30
CA TYR A 59 17.44 11.66 -4.45
C TYR A 59 15.97 11.24 -4.64
N TYR A 60 15.04 12.19 -4.62
CA TYR A 60 13.62 11.93 -4.80
C TYR A 60 13.33 11.33 -6.18
N ASN A 61 13.90 11.91 -7.25
CA ASN A 61 13.75 11.38 -8.59
C ASN A 61 14.32 9.96 -8.71
N ALA A 62 15.47 9.66 -8.07
CA ALA A 62 16.00 8.30 -8.06
C ALA A 62 15.08 7.32 -7.32
N VAL A 63 14.58 7.70 -6.14
CA VAL A 63 13.66 6.84 -5.36
C VAL A 63 12.34 6.62 -6.11
N VAL A 64 11.79 7.64 -6.77
CA VAL A 64 10.57 7.48 -7.56
C VAL A 64 10.84 6.64 -8.81
N MET A 65 11.91 6.91 -9.56
CA MET A 65 12.23 6.21 -10.80
C MET A 65 12.58 4.73 -10.60
N PHE A 66 13.22 4.38 -9.48
CA PHE A 66 13.63 2.99 -9.21
C PHE A 66 12.74 2.30 -8.17
N GLY A 67 12.38 3.00 -7.10
CA GLY A 67 11.56 2.46 -6.03
C GLY A 67 10.10 2.27 -6.44
N SER A 68 9.50 3.22 -7.16
CA SER A 68 8.09 3.10 -7.58
C SER A 68 7.86 1.89 -8.49
N PRO A 69 8.63 1.65 -9.58
CA PRO A 69 8.40 0.48 -10.43
C PRO A 69 8.60 -0.85 -9.70
N VAL A 70 9.56 -0.92 -8.76
CA VAL A 70 9.77 -2.15 -7.97
C VAL A 70 8.57 -2.45 -7.08
N VAL A 71 8.05 -1.43 -6.37
CA VAL A 71 6.85 -1.60 -5.52
C VAL A 71 5.63 -1.93 -6.37
N LEU A 72 5.42 -1.23 -7.49
CA LEU A 72 4.32 -1.51 -8.41
C LEU A 72 4.42 -2.92 -8.99
N ALA A 73 5.60 -3.38 -9.42
CA ALA A 73 5.79 -4.73 -9.95
C ALA A 73 5.44 -5.81 -8.92
N ILE A 74 5.81 -5.61 -7.65
CA ILE A 74 5.44 -6.52 -6.56
C ILE A 74 3.92 -6.51 -6.36
N LEU A 75 3.28 -5.33 -6.33
CA LEU A 75 1.83 -5.21 -6.18
C LEU A 75 1.10 -5.89 -7.34
N PHE A 76 1.51 -5.64 -8.60
CA PHE A 76 0.96 -6.30 -9.78
C PHE A 76 1.10 -7.82 -9.73
N TYR A 77 2.25 -8.33 -9.26
CA TYR A 77 2.47 -9.76 -9.14
C TYR A 77 1.54 -10.39 -8.09
N VAL A 78 1.39 -9.75 -6.93
CA VAL A 78 0.51 -10.24 -5.85
C VAL A 78 -0.96 -10.16 -6.26
N THR A 79 -1.39 -9.09 -6.92
CA THR A 79 -2.78 -8.97 -7.41
C THR A 79 -3.07 -9.94 -8.55
N TYR A 80 -2.12 -10.17 -9.46
CA TYR A 80 -2.22 -11.19 -10.50
C TYR A 80 -2.38 -12.59 -9.90
N LEU A 81 -1.53 -12.95 -8.92
CA LEU A 81 -1.65 -14.23 -8.23
C LEU A 81 -2.99 -14.35 -7.50
N GLY A 82 -3.46 -13.28 -6.86
CA GLY A 82 -4.78 -13.24 -6.23
C GLY A 82 -5.93 -13.47 -7.23
N HIS A 83 -5.86 -12.85 -8.40
CA HIS A 83 -6.87 -13.00 -9.45
C HIS A 83 -6.90 -14.42 -10.04
N GLU A 84 -5.75 -15.05 -10.23
CA GLU A 84 -5.67 -16.46 -10.66
C GLU A 84 -6.28 -17.40 -9.60
N MET A 85 -6.04 -17.14 -8.31
CA MET A 85 -6.63 -17.94 -7.23
C MET A 85 -8.16 -17.80 -7.19
N GLU A 86 -8.71 -16.63 -7.54
CA GLU A 86 -10.17 -16.42 -7.60
C GLU A 86 -10.87 -17.29 -8.65
N GLN A 87 -10.16 -17.68 -9.72
CA GLN A 87 -10.70 -18.56 -10.76
C GLN A 87 -10.93 -19.98 -10.24
N HIS A 88 -10.23 -20.39 -9.18
CA HIS A 88 -10.37 -21.70 -8.55
C HIS A 88 -11.52 -21.79 -7.54
N PHE A 89 -12.09 -20.66 -7.11
CA PHE A 89 -13.24 -20.67 -6.22
C PHE A 89 -14.54 -20.86 -7.01
N ASP A 90 -15.31 -21.86 -6.58
CA ASP A 90 -16.66 -22.10 -7.07
C ASP A 90 -17.58 -20.93 -6.68
N GLN A 91 -18.60 -20.68 -7.50
CA GLN A 91 -19.62 -19.68 -7.22
C GLN A 91 -20.33 -19.96 -5.89
N ASP A 92 -20.49 -18.91 -5.08
CA ASP A 92 -21.20 -19.00 -3.81
C ASP A 92 -22.66 -19.43 -3.99
N LYS A 93 -23.19 -20.13 -2.98
CA LYS A 93 -24.61 -20.51 -2.96
C LYS A 93 -25.47 -19.26 -2.78
N TYR A 94 -26.49 -19.10 -3.61
CA TYR A 94 -27.46 -18.02 -3.45
C TYR A 94 -28.27 -18.20 -2.16
N ILE A 95 -28.14 -17.26 -1.22
CA ILE A 95 -28.97 -17.17 -0.02
C ILE A 95 -29.63 -15.80 -0.02
N HIS A 96 -30.96 -15.77 -0.10
CA HIS A 96 -31.71 -14.52 -0.09
C HIS A 96 -31.77 -13.94 1.32
N TYR A 97 -31.02 -12.87 1.56
CA TYR A 97 -31.11 -12.07 2.77
C TYR A 97 -31.95 -10.82 2.51
N PRO A 98 -32.97 -10.53 3.33
CA PRO A 98 -33.92 -9.43 3.08
C PRO A 98 -33.27 -8.04 3.13
N TYR A 99 -32.11 -7.91 3.75
CA TYR A 99 -31.33 -6.67 3.82
C TYR A 99 -30.33 -6.51 2.67
N LEU A 100 -30.12 -7.54 1.84
CA LEU A 100 -29.27 -7.46 0.66
C LEU A 100 -30.11 -7.16 -0.58
N THR A 101 -29.52 -6.41 -1.52
CA THR A 101 -30.13 -6.11 -2.83
C THR A 101 -31.51 -5.41 -2.78
N VAL A 102 -31.81 -4.68 -1.69
CA VAL A 102 -33.07 -3.93 -1.52
C VAL A 102 -33.26 -2.91 -2.64
N ARG A 103 -34.42 -2.94 -3.30
CA ARG A 103 -34.82 -1.98 -4.35
C ARG A 103 -36.14 -1.32 -3.97
N ASN A 104 -36.08 -0.09 -3.45
CA ASN A 104 -37.29 0.70 -3.13
C ASN A 104 -37.89 1.41 -4.36
N LYS A 105 -37.03 1.69 -5.35
CA LYS A 105 -37.39 2.30 -6.63
C LYS A 105 -36.59 1.59 -7.73
N PRO A 106 -37.14 1.43 -8.93
CA PRO A 106 -36.38 0.92 -10.06
C PRO A 106 -35.23 1.88 -10.39
N LEU A 107 -34.11 1.32 -10.86
CA LEU A 107 -32.96 2.09 -11.30
C LEU A 107 -33.31 2.84 -12.62
N PRO A 108 -32.75 4.04 -12.87
CA PRO A 108 -33.12 4.86 -14.02
C PRO A 108 -32.46 4.43 -15.35
N TRP A 109 -32.04 3.16 -15.47
CA TRP A 109 -31.41 2.59 -16.68
C TRP A 109 -31.76 1.11 -16.83
N GLY A 110 -31.52 0.58 -18.03
CA GLY A 110 -31.73 -0.84 -18.33
C GLY A 110 -33.16 -1.29 -18.03
N ASP A 111 -33.28 -2.38 -17.28
CA ASP A 111 -34.55 -2.96 -16.83
C ASP A 111 -35.01 -2.43 -15.45
N GLY A 112 -34.27 -1.49 -14.87
CA GLY A 112 -34.49 -0.97 -13.52
C GLY A 112 -34.14 -1.94 -12.39
N ASN A 113 -33.74 -3.18 -12.72
CA ASN A 113 -33.38 -4.21 -11.76
C ASN A 113 -31.87 -4.51 -11.79
N HIS A 114 -31.10 -4.11 -12.80
CA HIS A 114 -29.66 -4.32 -12.85
C HIS A 114 -28.84 -3.10 -12.46
N ALA A 115 -27.83 -3.30 -11.60
CA ALA A 115 -26.84 -2.28 -11.29
C ALA A 115 -26.02 -1.90 -12.53
N LEU A 116 -25.41 -0.72 -12.54
CA LEU A 116 -24.61 -0.23 -13.67
C LEU A 116 -23.44 -1.16 -14.03
N PHE A 117 -22.78 -1.73 -13.01
CA PHE A 117 -21.70 -2.71 -13.16
C PHE A 117 -22.18 -4.09 -12.71
N HIS A 118 -23.18 -4.63 -13.40
CA HIS A 118 -23.70 -5.96 -13.11
C HIS A 118 -22.86 -7.06 -13.76
N ASN A 119 -22.39 -8.01 -12.96
CA ASN A 119 -21.80 -9.25 -13.44
C ASN A 119 -22.81 -10.40 -13.19
N PRO A 120 -23.39 -11.01 -14.23
CA PRO A 120 -24.43 -12.05 -14.10
C PRO A 120 -23.97 -13.32 -13.37
N GLU A 121 -22.65 -13.55 -13.28
CA GLU A 121 -22.06 -14.70 -12.58
C GLU A 121 -21.78 -14.43 -11.10
N LYS A 122 -21.48 -13.16 -10.73
CA LYS A 122 -21.02 -12.80 -9.37
C LYS A 122 -22.02 -11.96 -8.59
N ASN A 123 -22.94 -11.27 -9.26
CA ASN A 123 -23.94 -10.42 -8.65
C ASN A 123 -25.32 -11.05 -8.88
N TYR A 124 -26.09 -11.24 -7.81
CA TYR A 124 -27.45 -11.75 -7.93
C TYR A 124 -28.48 -10.62 -7.95
N VAL A 125 -29.64 -10.95 -8.53
CA VAL A 125 -30.78 -10.04 -8.68
C VAL A 125 -31.90 -10.48 -7.72
N PRO A 126 -32.62 -9.55 -7.06
CA PRO A 126 -33.75 -9.90 -6.22
C PRO A 126 -34.78 -10.73 -6.98
N GLY A 127 -35.22 -11.84 -6.39
CA GLY A 127 -36.24 -12.72 -6.95
C GLY A 127 -35.72 -13.77 -7.95
N VAL A 128 -34.62 -13.51 -8.65
CA VAL A 128 -34.04 -14.47 -9.63
C VAL A 128 -32.86 -15.25 -9.05
N GLY A 129 -32.00 -14.58 -8.27
CA GLY A 129 -30.72 -15.13 -7.86
C GLY A 129 -29.61 -14.80 -8.86
N PHE A 130 -28.64 -15.69 -9.02
CA PHE A 130 -27.61 -15.56 -10.04
C PHE A 130 -28.17 -15.92 -11.42
N GLU A 131 -27.91 -15.06 -12.41
CA GLU A 131 -28.43 -15.25 -13.76
C GLU A 131 -27.62 -16.27 -14.56
N LYS A 132 -26.32 -16.38 -14.26
CA LYS A 132 -25.42 -17.36 -14.87
C LYS A 132 -24.66 -18.14 -13.80
N LYS A 133 -24.39 -19.41 -14.10
CA LYS A 133 -23.43 -20.20 -13.33
C LYS A 133 -22.03 -19.80 -13.75
N GLN A 134 -21.13 -19.63 -12.79
CA GLN A 134 -19.71 -19.36 -13.09
C GLN A 134 -19.15 -20.53 -13.91
N GLY A 135 -18.62 -20.22 -15.10
CA GLY A 135 -17.92 -21.21 -15.92
C GLY A 135 -16.67 -21.68 -15.19
N LYS A 136 -16.52 -22.98 -14.96
CA LYS A 136 -15.26 -23.54 -14.46
C LYS A 136 -14.26 -23.54 -15.61
N HIS A 137 -13.35 -22.59 -15.62
CA HIS A 137 -12.18 -22.67 -16.49
C HIS A 137 -11.21 -23.67 -15.86
N HIS A 138 -10.96 -24.77 -16.57
CA HIS A 138 -10.02 -25.84 -16.20
C HIS A 138 -8.66 -25.63 -16.87
#